data_AF-A0A5C7XBP2-F1
#
_entry.id   AF-A0A5C7XBP2-F1
#
_cell.length_a   1.000
_cell.length_b   1.000
_cell.length_c   1.000
_cell.angle_alpha   90.00
_cell.angle_beta   90.00
_cell.angle_gamma   90.00
#
_symmetry.space_group_name_H-M   'P 1'
#
loop_
_entity.id
_entity.type
_entity.pdbx_description
1 polymer ?
#
loop_
_entity_poly.entity_id
_entity_poly.type
_entity_poly.pdbx_seq_one_letter_code
_entity_poly.pdbx_strand_id
1 'polypeptide(L)'
;MLGSRLRRVFPLATLFAVAALSVGCATAPSAPSRALAEEPLDDLDALDLGEMFAAHRTVPDVELSGPLGSETNPIRAKGPDGQRDYLARLRCDDGRAPEYERAGSMGVGPYGKIVDLYTLHCRKGPVRQVTMDMYHCVEETRAIDGFEIVERVIPIPNFGGCPE
;
A
#
# COMPACT_ATOMS: atom_id res chain seq x y z
N MET A 1 -22.37 52.70 -4.52
CA MET A 1 -23.08 52.59 -5.83
C MET A 1 -22.58 51.28 -6.43
N LEU A 2 -23.35 50.25 -6.77
CA LEU A 2 -24.76 50.09 -7.11
C LEU A 2 -25.11 48.61 -6.85
N GLY A 3 -26.38 48.30 -6.55
CA GLY A 3 -26.88 46.96 -6.21
C GLY A 3 -26.62 45.85 -7.24
N SER A 4 -26.97 44.60 -6.97
CA SER A 4 -28.38 44.24 -6.85
C SER A 4 -28.61 42.77 -6.43
N ARG A 5 -29.74 42.58 -5.76
CA ARG A 5 -30.35 41.34 -5.28
C ARG A 5 -30.81 40.45 -6.44
N LEU A 6 -30.97 39.14 -6.21
CA LEU A 6 -32.17 38.31 -6.53
C LEU A 6 -31.91 36.87 -6.00
N ARG A 7 -32.56 36.32 -4.97
CA ARG A 7 -33.96 35.92 -4.71
C ARG A 7 -34.47 34.65 -5.43
N ARG A 8 -34.74 33.62 -4.57
CA ARG A 8 -35.81 32.60 -4.63
C ARG A 8 -35.55 31.43 -5.61
N VAL A 9 -36.12 30.23 -5.51
CA VAL A 9 -37.40 29.74 -4.96
C VAL A 9 -37.26 28.23 -4.66
N PHE A 10 -37.75 27.74 -3.52
CA PHE A 10 -38.15 26.33 -3.31
C PHE A 10 -39.63 26.19 -3.73
N PRO A 11 -40.03 25.08 -4.35
CA PRO A 11 -41.24 24.38 -3.88
C PRO A 11 -41.04 22.84 -3.81
N LEU A 12 -41.50 22.15 -2.76
CA LEU A 12 -42.89 21.67 -2.55
C LEU A 12 -43.33 20.68 -3.65
N ALA A 13 -43.29 19.37 -3.42
CA ALA A 13 -44.32 18.55 -2.76
C ALA A 13 -45.46 18.10 -3.70
N THR A 14 -45.54 16.78 -3.96
CA THR A 14 -46.78 16.04 -4.28
C THR A 14 -46.47 14.54 -4.15
N LEU A 15 -46.93 13.77 -3.14
CA LEU A 15 -48.27 13.28 -2.75
C LEU A 15 -48.93 12.25 -3.71
N PHE A 16 -49.19 11.05 -3.16
CA PHE A 16 -50.30 10.09 -3.40
C PHE A 16 -50.33 9.34 -4.76
N ALA A 17 -50.83 8.11 -4.93
CA ALA A 17 -51.72 7.21 -4.18
C ALA A 17 -51.61 5.77 -4.77
N VAL A 18 -51.58 4.71 -3.95
CA VAL A 18 -52.65 3.73 -3.65
C VAL A 18 -52.91 2.63 -4.72
N ALA A 19 -52.55 1.41 -4.30
CA ALA A 19 -53.20 0.09 -4.41
C ALA A 19 -53.73 -0.46 -5.75
N ALA A 20 -53.28 -1.69 -6.06
CA ALA A 20 -54.14 -2.74 -6.60
C ALA A 20 -53.68 -4.12 -6.10
N LEU A 21 -54.61 -4.86 -5.51
CA LEU A 21 -54.48 -6.25 -5.09
C LEU A 21 -54.33 -7.17 -6.32
N SER A 22 -53.47 -8.18 -6.21
CA SER A 22 -53.70 -9.48 -6.85
C SER A 22 -53.19 -10.60 -5.96
N VAL A 23 -54.14 -11.23 -5.25
CA VAL A 23 -53.97 -12.57 -4.70
C VAL A 23 -53.96 -13.54 -5.89
N GLY A 24 -52.80 -14.13 -6.16
CA GLY A 24 -52.64 -15.22 -7.11
C GLY A 24 -51.86 -16.35 -6.45
N CYS A 25 -52.57 -17.34 -5.91
CA CYS A 25 -51.97 -18.63 -5.58
C CYS A 25 -51.65 -19.36 -6.89
N ALA A 26 -50.40 -19.26 -7.36
CA ALA A 26 -49.86 -20.17 -8.33
C ALA A 26 -49.04 -21.22 -7.59
N THR A 27 -49.60 -22.42 -7.42
CA THR A 27 -48.83 -23.61 -7.04
C THR A 27 -47.85 -23.93 -8.17
N ALA A 28 -46.58 -23.58 -7.99
CA ALA A 28 -45.51 -24.05 -8.86
C ALA A 28 -45.31 -25.56 -8.62
N PRO A 29 -45.14 -26.38 -9.68
CA PRO A 29 -44.60 -27.72 -9.49
C PRO A 29 -43.18 -27.57 -8.95
N SER A 30 -42.93 -28.12 -7.77
CA SER A 30 -41.60 -28.28 -7.22
C SER A 30 -40.77 -29.11 -8.21
N ALA A 31 -39.88 -28.43 -8.94
CA ALA A 31 -38.82 -29.11 -9.64
C ALA A 31 -38.07 -29.98 -8.62
N PRO A 32 -37.66 -31.22 -8.96
CA PRO A 32 -36.75 -31.94 -8.10
C PRO A 32 -35.50 -31.07 -7.96
N SER A 33 -35.21 -30.64 -6.73
CA SER A 33 -33.93 -30.05 -6.41
C SER A 33 -32.91 -31.13 -6.73
N ARG A 34 -32.32 -31.06 -7.92
CA ARG A 34 -31.07 -31.78 -8.17
C ARG A 34 -30.14 -31.24 -7.12
N ALA A 35 -29.82 -32.09 -6.14
CA ALA A 35 -28.68 -31.88 -5.28
C ALA A 35 -27.55 -31.43 -6.21
N LEU A 36 -27.07 -30.20 -6.00
CA LEU A 36 -25.77 -29.82 -6.50
C LEU A 36 -24.85 -30.87 -5.89
N ALA A 37 -24.33 -31.75 -6.74
CA ALA A 37 -23.20 -32.56 -6.33
C ALA A 37 -22.17 -31.56 -5.80
N GLU A 38 -21.81 -31.71 -4.52
CA GLU A 38 -20.62 -31.09 -4.00
C GLU A 38 -19.47 -31.78 -4.73
N GLU A 39 -19.11 -31.26 -5.89
CA GLU A 39 -17.85 -31.61 -6.54
C GLU A 39 -16.77 -31.19 -5.53
N PRO A 40 -16.02 -32.14 -4.95
CA PRO A 40 -15.04 -31.81 -3.93
C PRO A 40 -13.97 -30.94 -4.59
N LEU A 41 -13.68 -29.80 -3.97
CA LEU A 41 -12.63 -28.86 -4.38
C LEU A 41 -11.23 -29.43 -4.06
N ASP A 42 -10.98 -30.70 -4.41
CA ASP A 42 -9.71 -31.40 -4.20
C ASP A 42 -8.58 -30.88 -5.11
N ASP A 43 -8.90 -30.06 -6.12
CA ASP A 43 -7.94 -29.51 -7.08
C ASP A 43 -7.26 -28.20 -6.65
N LEU A 44 -7.61 -27.64 -5.48
CA LEU A 44 -6.93 -26.45 -4.95
C LEU A 44 -5.54 -26.77 -4.36
N ASP A 45 -5.31 -28.02 -3.92
CA ASP A 45 -3.99 -28.50 -3.48
C ASP A 45 -3.07 -28.83 -4.66
N ALA A 46 -3.62 -29.08 -5.86
CA ALA A 46 -2.87 -29.31 -7.09
C ALA A 46 -2.38 -27.99 -7.74
N LEU A 47 -3.08 -26.89 -7.45
CA LEU A 47 -2.50 -25.56 -7.61
C LEU A 47 -1.55 -25.37 -6.44
N ASP A 48 -0.28 -25.70 -6.65
CA ASP A 48 0.79 -25.37 -5.70
C ASP A 48 1.02 -23.85 -5.67
N LEU A 49 -0.01 -23.16 -5.17
CA LEU A 49 0.01 -21.74 -4.84
C LEU A 49 1.09 -21.50 -3.78
N GLY A 50 1.41 -22.51 -2.97
CA GLY A 50 2.56 -22.55 -2.09
C GLY A 50 3.85 -22.24 -2.84
N GLU A 51 4.26 -23.04 -3.83
CA GLU A 51 5.45 -22.80 -4.65
C GLU A 51 5.32 -21.58 -5.56
N MET A 52 4.14 -21.31 -6.13
CA MET A 52 3.92 -20.14 -6.98
C MET A 52 4.11 -18.82 -6.22
N PHE A 53 3.76 -18.75 -4.94
CA PHE A 53 4.03 -17.59 -4.08
C PHE A 53 5.36 -17.72 -3.31
N ALA A 54 5.92 -18.92 -3.14
CA ALA A 54 7.17 -19.15 -2.39
C ALA A 54 8.46 -18.93 -3.20
N ALA A 55 8.40 -18.79 -4.52
CA ALA A 55 9.61 -18.80 -5.34
C ALA A 55 10.31 -17.43 -5.50
N HIS A 56 10.30 -16.57 -4.48
CA HIS A 56 11.34 -15.54 -4.40
C HIS A 56 12.38 -15.98 -3.38
N ARG A 57 13.54 -16.43 -3.89
CA ARG A 57 14.69 -16.75 -3.06
C ARG A 57 15.05 -15.50 -2.26
N THR A 58 14.83 -15.56 -0.94
CA THR A 58 15.28 -14.51 -0.03
C THR A 58 16.80 -14.45 -0.07
N VAL A 59 17.34 -13.32 -0.50
CA VAL A 59 18.77 -13.04 -0.43
C VAL A 59 19.06 -12.50 0.97
N PRO A 60 20.16 -12.93 1.64
CA PRO A 60 20.57 -12.35 2.92
C PRO A 60 20.82 -10.85 2.82
N ASP A 61 20.83 -10.16 3.96
CA ASP A 61 21.05 -8.71 4.09
C ASP A 61 22.51 -8.30 3.81
N VAL A 62 23.03 -8.66 2.63
CA VAL A 62 24.33 -8.22 2.12
C VAL A 62 24.19 -6.92 1.35
N GLU A 63 25.22 -6.07 1.36
CA GLU A 63 25.21 -4.86 0.54
C GLU A 63 25.18 -5.22 -0.94
N LEU A 64 24.23 -4.62 -1.67
CA LEU A 64 24.07 -4.80 -3.11
C LEU A 64 24.84 -3.72 -3.87
N SER A 65 25.11 -4.01 -5.15
CA SER A 65 25.75 -3.07 -6.05
C SER A 65 24.77 -1.98 -6.53
N GLY A 66 25.30 -0.76 -6.71
CA GLY A 66 24.56 0.39 -7.21
C GLY A 66 24.19 1.42 -6.13
N PRO A 67 23.63 2.57 -6.54
CA PRO A 67 23.31 3.66 -5.62
C PRO A 67 22.26 3.23 -4.59
N LEU A 68 22.46 3.58 -3.32
CA LEU A 68 21.49 3.31 -2.27
C LEU A 68 20.15 3.99 -2.58
N GLY A 69 19.04 3.28 -2.35
CA GLY A 69 17.69 3.74 -2.68
C GLY A 69 17.31 3.55 -4.14
N SER A 70 18.11 2.83 -4.93
CA SER A 70 17.74 2.45 -6.30
C SER A 70 16.99 1.11 -6.32
N GLU A 71 16.45 0.74 -7.48
CA GLU A 71 15.84 -0.59 -7.68
C GLU A 71 16.84 -1.74 -7.46
N THR A 72 18.13 -1.53 -7.74
CA THR A 72 19.16 -2.56 -7.58
C THR A 72 19.76 -2.60 -6.18
N ASN A 73 19.58 -1.55 -5.39
CA ASN A 73 20.06 -1.45 -4.01
C ASN A 73 19.05 -0.65 -3.16
N PRO A 74 17.89 -1.27 -2.83
CA PRO A 74 16.83 -0.59 -2.11
C PRO A 74 17.23 -0.33 -0.66
N ILE A 75 16.66 0.71 -0.07
CA ILE A 75 16.84 1.01 1.36
C ILE A 75 16.21 -0.11 2.18
N ARG A 76 17.00 -0.74 3.04
CA ARG A 76 16.53 -1.76 3.98
C ARG A 76 15.82 -1.09 5.15
N ALA A 77 14.59 -1.51 5.43
CA ALA A 77 13.76 -0.97 6.48
C ALA A 77 13.07 -2.09 7.27
N LYS A 78 12.80 -1.81 8.55
CA LYS A 78 12.09 -2.71 9.45
C LYS A 78 10.59 -2.42 9.44
N GLY A 79 9.91 -3.08 8.52
CA GLY A 79 8.48 -2.89 8.30
C GLY A 79 8.13 -1.46 7.86
N PRO A 80 6.82 -1.14 7.81
CA PRO A 80 6.36 0.18 7.42
C PRO A 80 6.86 1.30 8.36
N ASP A 81 7.06 1.01 9.65
CA ASP A 81 7.58 2.01 10.60
C ASP A 81 9.04 2.36 10.32
N GLY A 82 9.89 1.38 10.03
CA GLY A 82 11.27 1.61 9.62
C GLY A 82 11.39 2.45 8.34
N GLN A 83 10.46 2.28 7.38
CA GLN A 83 10.43 3.11 6.17
C GLN A 83 10.16 4.58 6.51
N ARG A 84 9.11 4.82 7.32
CA ARG A 84 8.74 6.18 7.76
C ARG A 84 9.84 6.84 8.59
N ASP A 85 10.47 6.10 9.50
CA ASP A 85 11.58 6.60 10.30
C ASP A 85 12.78 6.99 9.43
N TYR A 86 13.20 6.11 8.50
CA TYR A 86 14.31 6.43 7.59
C TYR A 86 14.04 7.75 6.84
N LEU A 87 12.86 7.88 6.22
CA LEU A 87 12.48 9.08 5.49
C LEU A 87 12.39 10.32 6.40
N ALA A 88 11.89 10.17 7.63
CA ALA A 88 11.81 11.25 8.61
C ALA A 88 13.19 11.71 9.12
N ARG A 89 14.22 10.87 9.01
CA ARG A 89 15.60 11.20 9.37
C ARG A 89 16.39 11.84 8.23
N LEU A 90 15.93 11.73 6.98
CA LEU A 90 16.59 12.40 5.86
C LEU A 90 16.52 13.92 6.00
N ARG A 91 17.58 14.60 5.54
CA ARG A 91 17.66 16.05 5.44
C ARG A 91 18.09 16.45 4.04
N CYS A 92 17.34 17.38 3.46
CA CYS A 92 17.72 18.08 2.24
C CYS A 92 18.93 18.99 2.53
N ASP A 93 19.55 19.55 1.48
CA ASP A 93 20.68 20.49 1.57
C ASP A 93 20.44 21.71 2.47
N ASP A 94 19.17 22.04 2.73
CA ASP A 94 18.78 23.15 3.61
C ASP A 94 18.52 22.72 5.07
N GLY A 95 18.84 21.48 5.42
CA GLY A 95 18.71 20.91 6.76
C GLY A 95 17.27 20.57 7.16
N ARG A 96 16.30 20.60 6.25
CA ARG A 96 14.91 20.21 6.52
C ARG A 96 14.61 18.79 6.05
N ALA A 97 13.64 18.16 6.70
CA ALA A 97 13.12 16.89 6.22
C ALA A 97 12.44 17.07 4.85
N PRO A 98 12.60 16.12 3.91
CA PRO A 98 11.82 16.11 2.69
C PRO A 98 10.35 15.80 3.00
N GLU A 99 9.45 16.35 2.18
CA GLU A 99 8.10 15.81 2.08
C GLU A 99 8.18 14.50 1.28
N TYR A 100 7.35 13.51 1.62
CA TYR A 100 7.37 12.23 0.91
C TYR A 100 5.99 11.62 0.75
N GLU A 101 5.82 10.84 -0.30
CA GLU A 101 4.65 10.01 -0.57
C GLU A 101 5.06 8.62 -1.05
N ARG A 102 4.26 7.61 -0.73
CA ARG A 102 4.43 6.25 -1.28
C ARG A 102 3.73 6.17 -2.64
N ALA A 103 4.49 6.02 -3.70
CA ALA A 103 3.98 5.93 -5.07
C ALA A 103 3.37 4.55 -5.38
N GLY A 104 3.81 3.49 -4.70
CA GLY A 104 3.25 2.15 -4.86
C GLY A 104 4.25 1.03 -4.61
N SER A 105 3.84 -0.20 -4.89
CA SER A 105 4.74 -1.35 -4.92
C SER A 105 5.33 -1.51 -6.31
N MET A 106 6.61 -1.86 -6.40
CA MET A 106 7.34 -2.13 -7.65
C MET A 106 7.45 -3.63 -7.95
N GLY A 107 6.79 -4.48 -7.17
CA GLY A 107 6.95 -5.93 -7.23
C GLY A 107 8.22 -6.38 -6.51
N VAL A 108 8.81 -7.48 -6.96
CA VAL A 108 9.93 -8.10 -6.25
C VAL A 108 11.25 -7.46 -6.63
N GLY A 109 11.96 -7.00 -5.60
CA GLY A 109 13.29 -6.41 -5.70
C GLY A 109 14.43 -7.44 -5.54
N PRO A 110 15.67 -6.94 -5.46
CA PRO A 110 16.88 -7.76 -5.55
C PRO A 110 17.10 -8.67 -4.33
N TYR A 111 16.44 -8.41 -3.20
CA TYR A 111 16.46 -9.31 -2.04
C TYR A 111 15.43 -10.45 -2.11
N GLY A 112 14.69 -10.55 -3.22
CA GLY A 112 13.59 -11.52 -3.34
C GLY A 112 12.37 -11.16 -2.48
N LYS A 113 12.23 -9.88 -2.10
CA LYS A 113 11.12 -9.35 -1.31
C LYS A 113 10.47 -8.21 -2.07
N ILE A 114 9.22 -7.91 -1.71
CA ILE A 114 8.47 -6.83 -2.36
C ILE A 114 9.07 -5.49 -1.94
N VAL A 115 9.34 -4.64 -2.92
CA VAL A 115 9.85 -3.29 -2.71
C VAL A 115 8.82 -2.23 -3.07
N ASP A 116 8.93 -1.10 -2.40
CA ASP A 116 8.04 0.05 -2.57
C ASP A 116 8.80 1.24 -3.14
N LEU A 117 8.12 2.01 -3.99
CA LEU A 117 8.59 3.28 -4.52
C LEU A 117 8.06 4.43 -3.67
N TYR A 118 8.95 5.34 -3.31
CA TYR A 118 8.64 6.60 -2.64
C TYR A 118 9.11 7.78 -3.48
N THR A 119 8.32 8.84 -3.47
CA THR A 119 8.66 10.14 -4.08
C THR A 119 9.01 11.12 -2.97
N LEU A 120 10.15 11.80 -3.09
CA LEU A 120 10.70 12.74 -2.12
C LEU A 120 10.78 14.14 -2.74
N HIS A 121 10.35 15.13 -1.97
CA HIS A 121 10.31 16.53 -2.37
C HIS A 121 11.07 17.38 -1.36
N CYS A 122 12.21 17.94 -1.79
CA CYS A 122 12.88 19.03 -1.10
C CYS A 122 12.32 20.37 -1.59
N ARG A 123 12.43 21.43 -0.77
CA ARG A 123 11.99 22.78 -1.16
C ARG A 123 12.67 23.32 -2.41
N LYS A 124 13.91 22.88 -2.63
CA LYS A 124 14.72 23.19 -3.81
C LYS A 124 15.26 21.89 -4.37
N GLY A 125 15.41 21.85 -5.68
CA GLY A 125 15.93 20.68 -6.38
C GLY A 125 14.83 19.85 -7.05
N PRO A 126 15.23 18.80 -7.78
CA PRO A 126 14.31 17.92 -8.47
C PRO A 126 13.57 16.99 -7.50
N VAL A 127 12.43 16.49 -7.94
CA VAL A 127 11.76 15.36 -7.31
C VAL A 127 12.67 14.14 -7.37
N ARG A 128 12.79 13.42 -6.25
CA ARG A 128 13.62 12.21 -6.14
C ARG A 128 12.72 11.00 -5.94
N GLN A 129 13.07 9.89 -6.58
CA GLN A 129 12.42 8.61 -6.36
C GLN A 129 13.39 7.67 -5.67
N VAL A 130 12.89 6.90 -4.70
CA VAL A 130 13.68 5.93 -3.95
C VAL A 130 12.90 4.65 -3.74
N THR A 131 13.61 3.53 -3.78
CA THR A 131 13.05 2.20 -3.54
C THR A 131 13.41 1.74 -2.14
N MET A 132 12.44 1.18 -1.42
CA MET A 132 12.62 0.68 -0.06
C MET A 132 12.07 -0.75 0.08
N ASP A 133 12.83 -1.60 0.75
CA ASP A 133 12.42 -2.96 1.12
C ASP A 133 12.12 -2.98 2.62
N MET A 134 10.86 -3.28 2.99
CA MET A 134 10.41 -3.27 4.38
C MET A 134 10.62 -4.60 5.11
N TYR A 135 11.15 -5.62 4.45
CA TYR A 135 11.19 -6.98 4.98
C TYR A 135 12.56 -7.32 5.59
N HIS A 136 13.24 -6.34 6.19
CA HIS A 136 14.54 -6.49 6.81
C HIS A 136 14.49 -6.28 8.32
N CYS A 137 15.36 -6.98 9.05
CA CYS A 137 15.52 -6.77 10.49
C CYS A 137 16.62 -5.75 10.81
N VAL A 138 17.62 -5.65 9.94
CA VAL A 138 18.67 -4.63 10.02
C VAL A 138 18.26 -3.45 9.14
N GLU A 139 18.24 -2.26 9.73
CA GLU A 139 17.83 -1.04 9.06
C GLU A 139 19.03 -0.31 8.45
N GLU A 140 18.78 0.40 7.36
CA GLU A 140 19.80 1.24 6.74
C GLU A 140 20.06 2.50 7.59
N THR A 141 21.36 2.76 7.83
CA THR A 141 21.82 3.89 8.64
C THR A 141 22.47 4.99 7.80
N ARG A 142 22.82 4.70 6.54
CA ARG A 142 23.43 5.69 5.64
C ARG A 142 22.38 6.53 4.92
N ALA A 143 22.76 7.74 4.58
CA ALA A 143 21.97 8.59 3.70
C ALA A 143 22.08 8.12 2.24
N ILE A 144 21.02 8.32 1.48
CA ILE A 144 21.04 8.27 0.02
C ILE A 144 21.75 9.50 -0.57
N ASP A 145 22.22 9.39 -1.81
CA ASP A 145 22.94 10.46 -2.49
C ASP A 145 22.14 11.77 -2.59
N GLY A 146 22.75 12.86 -2.11
CA GLY A 146 22.16 14.19 -2.09
C GLY A 146 21.27 14.46 -0.87
N PHE A 147 21.35 13.61 0.16
CA PHE A 147 20.71 13.83 1.45
C PHE A 147 21.73 13.63 2.57
N GLU A 148 21.46 14.25 3.71
CA GLU A 148 22.04 13.88 4.99
C GLU A 148 21.05 13.01 5.76
N ILE A 149 21.52 12.25 6.74
CA ILE A 149 20.66 11.47 7.63
C ILE A 149 21.02 11.79 9.07
N VAL A 150 20.02 12.16 9.88
CA VAL A 150 20.23 12.40 11.30
C VAL A 150 20.10 11.10 12.09
N GLU A 151 20.78 11.05 13.24
CA GLU A 151 20.66 9.93 14.16
C GLU A 151 19.24 9.84 14.72
N ARG A 152 18.83 8.60 14.93
CA ARG A 152 17.56 8.30 15.59
C ARG A 152 17.68 8.65 17.07
N VAL A 153 16.75 9.48 17.55
CA VAL A 153 16.67 9.85 18.98
C VAL A 153 15.72 8.92 19.73
N ILE A 154 14.68 8.39 19.07
CA ILE A 154 13.67 7.51 19.68
C ILE A 154 13.71 6.15 18.99
N PRO A 155 13.95 5.05 19.71
CA PRO A 155 13.98 3.72 19.12
C PRO A 155 12.59 3.34 18.56
N ILE A 156 12.58 2.69 17.39
CA ILE A 156 11.36 2.08 16.86
C ILE A 156 11.12 0.81 17.66
N PRO A 157 9.92 0.60 18.22
CA PRO A 157 9.60 -0.66 18.88
C PRO A 157 9.79 -1.83 17.90
N ASN A 158 10.21 -2.97 18.44
CA ASN A 158 10.41 -4.16 17.63
C ASN A 158 9.05 -4.71 17.17
N PHE A 159 8.61 -4.27 16.00
CA PHE A 159 7.46 -4.82 15.31
C PHE A 159 7.93 -5.82 14.25
N GLY A 160 7.24 -6.95 14.11
CA GLY A 160 7.50 -7.91 13.03
C GLY A 160 8.38 -9.11 13.36
N GLY A 161 8.65 -9.39 14.64
CA GLY A 161 9.30 -10.64 15.05
C GLY A 161 10.78 -10.77 14.72
N CYS A 162 11.46 -9.64 14.51
CA CYS A 162 12.92 -9.63 14.40
C CYS A 162 13.55 -10.02 15.74
N PRO A 163 14.64 -10.82 15.74
CA PRO A 163 15.37 -11.11 16.97
C PRO A 163 15.91 -9.81 17.59
N GLU A 164 15.96 -9.76 18.92
CA GLU A 164 16.60 -8.68 19.69
C GLU A 164 18.13 -8.78 19.66
#